data_AF-A0A3S3QQX1-F1
#
_entry.id   AF-A0A3S3QQX1-F1
#
_cell.length_a   1.000
_cell.length_b   1.000
_cell.length_c   1.000
_cell.angle_alpha   90.00
_cell.angle_beta   90.00
_cell.angle_gamma   90.00
#
_symmetry.space_group_name_H-M   'P 1'
#
loop_
_entity.id
_entity.type
_entity.pdbx_description
1 polymer ?
#
loop_
_entity_poly.entity_id
_entity_poly.type
_entity_poly.pdbx_seq_one_letter_code
_entity_poly.pdbx_strand_id
1 'polypeptide(L)'
;MLQPDIEIYIKNTSINAIRDWLSATFEAVEEGQHRGHSYRFQVFHEGQGIPVMVVEKAAGKSFTSVWFDSSATPWNDDLSCARDAHRQLERPVRCNGGFWEDGSEAMDTWVEVSEQGEQLIEWAQTES
;
A
#
# COMPACT_ATOMS: atom_id res chain seq x y z
N MET A 1 -16.18 7.47 -1.76
CA MET A 1 -16.61 6.57 -0.68
C MET A 1 -15.33 6.08 -0.01
N LEU A 2 -15.31 5.90 1.31
CA LEU A 2 -14.16 5.31 1.99
C LEU A 2 -14.14 3.81 1.70
N GLN A 3 -13.00 3.27 1.26
CA GLN A 3 -12.84 1.83 1.15
C GLN A 3 -12.80 1.18 2.55
N PRO A 4 -13.31 -0.05 2.72
CA PRO A 4 -13.27 -0.76 3.99
C PRO A 4 -11.84 -1.15 4.41
N ASP A 5 -10.94 -1.25 3.44
CA ASP A 5 -9.53 -1.57 3.58
C ASP A 5 -8.72 -0.94 2.43
N ILE A 6 -7.40 -0.88 2.58
CA ILE A 6 -6.47 -0.38 1.57
C ILE A 6 -5.31 -1.35 1.41
N GLU A 7 -4.96 -1.72 0.18
CA GLU A 7 -3.77 -2.49 -0.14
C GLU A 7 -2.92 -1.82 -1.23
N ILE A 8 -1.63 -1.63 -0.91
CA ILE A 8 -0.63 -1.11 -1.84
C ILE A 8 0.61 -2.00 -1.91
N TYR A 9 1.31 -1.98 -3.05
CA TYR A 9 2.51 -2.75 -3.32
C TYR A 9 3.65 -1.81 -3.68
N ILE A 10 4.65 -1.72 -2.80
CA ILE A 10 5.74 -0.75 -2.93
C ILE A 10 7.00 -1.48 -3.42
N LYS A 11 7.54 -1.04 -4.55
CA LYS A 11 8.69 -1.71 -5.18
C LYS A 11 9.96 -1.58 -4.34
N ASN A 12 10.69 -2.68 -4.15
CA ASN A 12 12.01 -2.77 -3.52
C ASN A 12 12.16 -2.02 -2.18
N THR A 13 11.13 -2.07 -1.33
CA THR A 13 11.10 -1.32 -0.06
C THR A 13 11.26 -2.26 1.13
N SER A 14 12.24 -1.98 1.99
CA SER A 14 12.51 -2.79 3.18
C SER A 14 11.50 -2.51 4.29
N ILE A 15 11.33 -3.47 5.20
CA ILE A 15 10.49 -3.30 6.39
C ILE A 15 10.87 -2.07 7.24
N ASN A 16 12.15 -1.71 7.30
CA ASN A 16 12.59 -0.53 8.05
C ASN A 16 12.06 0.77 7.41
N ALA A 17 12.14 0.88 6.09
CA ALA A 17 11.58 2.04 5.38
C ALA A 17 10.05 2.11 5.54
N ILE A 18 9.35 0.97 5.56
CA ILE A 18 7.92 0.95 5.87
C ILE A 18 7.64 1.41 7.30
N ARG A 19 8.42 0.94 8.28
CA ARG A 19 8.27 1.37 9.68
C ARG A 19 8.45 2.88 9.83
N ASP A 20 9.46 3.45 9.17
CA ASP A 20 9.73 4.88 9.18
C ASP A 20 8.58 5.67 8.54
N TRP A 21 8.07 5.20 7.40
CA TRP A 21 6.91 5.81 6.73
C TRP A 21 5.63 5.74 7.57
N LEU A 22 5.32 4.59 8.19
CA LEU A 22 4.18 4.47 9.10
C LEU A 22 4.32 5.44 10.28
N SER A 23 5.52 5.57 10.84
CA SER A 23 5.79 6.47 11.97
C SER A 23 5.72 7.95 11.60
N ALA A 24 5.96 8.29 10.33
CA ALA A 24 5.81 9.65 9.81
C ALA A 24 4.34 10.00 9.48
N THR A 25 3.51 9.00 9.24
CA THR A 25 2.13 9.16 8.76
C THR A 25 1.10 9.09 9.90
N PHE A 26 1.34 8.23 10.89
CA PHE A 26 0.39 7.95 11.97
C PHE A 26 0.85 8.53 13.31
N GLU A 27 -0.11 8.76 14.21
CA GLU A 27 0.15 9.34 15.54
C GLU A 27 0.98 8.41 16.42
N ALA A 28 0.77 7.11 16.28
CA ALA A 28 1.50 6.06 16.96
C ALA A 28 1.56 4.80 16.09
N VAL A 29 2.65 4.05 16.25
CA VAL A 29 2.89 2.77 15.59
C VAL A 29 3.39 1.77 16.62
N GLU A 30 2.67 0.67 16.78
CA GLU A 30 3.05 -0.44 17.63
C GLU A 30 3.36 -1.66 16.76
N GLU A 31 4.53 -2.26 16.95
CA GLU A 31 4.92 -3.48 16.23
C GLU A 31 4.49 -4.71 17.02
N GLY A 32 3.75 -5.59 16.35
CA GLY A 32 3.24 -6.84 16.91
C GLY A 32 4.13 -8.03 16.58
N GLN A 33 3.48 -9.19 16.38
CA GLN A 33 4.18 -10.41 15.97
C GLN A 33 4.61 -10.34 14.51
N HIS A 34 5.78 -10.90 14.20
CA HIS A 34 6.23 -11.16 12.84
C HIS A 34 6.54 -12.64 12.65
N ARG A 35 6.37 -13.13 11.41
CA ARG A 35 6.70 -14.51 11.02
C ARG A 35 7.29 -14.50 9.61
N GLY A 36 8.58 -14.81 9.51
CA GLY A 36 9.29 -14.78 8.23
C GLY A 36 9.29 -13.37 7.64
N HIS A 37 8.67 -13.20 6.48
CA HIS A 37 8.55 -11.91 5.77
C HIS A 37 7.25 -11.16 6.04
N SER A 38 6.40 -11.67 6.93
CA SER A 38 5.13 -11.03 7.32
C SER A 38 5.27 -10.37 8.68
N TYR A 39 4.89 -9.09 8.75
CA TYR A 39 4.97 -8.23 9.92
C TYR A 39 3.57 -7.67 10.20
N ARG A 40 3.22 -7.57 11.48
CA ARG A 40 1.97 -6.92 11.92
C ARG A 40 2.29 -5.67 12.69
N PHE A 41 1.57 -4.60 12.39
CA PHE A 41 1.59 -3.36 13.13
C PHE A 41 0.17 -2.99 13.56
N GLN A 42 0.09 -2.17 14.59
CA GLN A 42 -1.10 -1.43 14.96
C GLN A 42 -0.74 0.05 14.84
N VAL A 43 -1.42 0.79 13.96
CA VAL A 43 -1.21 2.23 13.81
C VAL A 43 -2.42 3.01 14.32
N PHE A 44 -2.24 4.28 14.66
CA PHE A 44 -3.32 5.10 15.23
C PHE A 44 -3.55 6.37 14.41
N HIS A 45 -4.82 6.62 14.06
CA HIS A 45 -5.28 7.80 13.34
C HIS A 45 -6.57 8.31 13.97
N GLU A 46 -6.62 9.59 14.37
CA GLU A 46 -7.78 10.23 15.00
C GLU A 46 -8.32 9.44 16.20
N GLY A 47 -7.42 8.84 16.99
CA GLY A 47 -7.75 8.00 18.14
C GLY A 47 -8.29 6.61 17.79
N GLN A 48 -8.34 6.21 16.53
CA GLN A 48 -8.72 4.87 16.08
C GLN A 48 -7.50 4.00 15.80
N GLY A 49 -7.53 2.76 16.29
CA GLY A 49 -6.50 1.78 16.02
C GLY A 49 -6.76 1.02 14.72
N ILE A 50 -5.78 0.98 13.84
CA ILE A 50 -5.84 0.36 12.51
C ILE A 50 -4.83 -0.80 12.47
N PRO A 51 -5.30 -2.04 12.28
CA PRO A 51 -4.42 -3.17 12.01
C PRO A 51 -3.75 -3.02 10.65
N VAL A 52 -2.44 -3.25 10.61
CA VAL A 52 -1.64 -3.19 9.39
C VAL A 52 -0.85 -4.48 9.24
N MET A 53 -0.91 -5.09 8.06
CA MET A 53 -0.06 -6.21 7.69
C MET A 53 0.91 -5.78 6.60
N VAL A 54 2.20 -6.06 6.82
CA VAL A 54 3.26 -5.79 5.85
C VAL A 54 3.89 -7.11 5.44
N VAL A 55 4.03 -7.35 4.14
CA VAL A 55 4.65 -8.57 3.61
C VAL A 55 5.78 -8.21 2.64
N GLU A 56 7.02 -8.43 3.06
CA GLU A 56 8.19 -8.30 2.19
C GLU A 56 8.22 -9.42 1.13
N LYS A 57 8.89 -9.15 0.01
CA LYS A 57 9.04 -10.10 -1.11
C LYS A 57 7.71 -10.59 -1.67
N ALA A 58 6.69 -9.74 -1.61
CA ALA A 58 5.45 -9.93 -2.33
C ALA A 58 5.70 -9.90 -3.85
N ALA A 59 4.76 -10.46 -4.61
CA ALA A 59 4.62 -10.33 -6.05
C ALA A 59 5.94 -10.36 -6.85
N GLY A 60 6.52 -11.55 -7.02
CA GLY A 60 7.80 -11.73 -7.72
C GLY A 60 9.05 -11.50 -6.87
N LYS A 61 8.90 -11.17 -5.58
CA LYS A 61 9.96 -10.82 -4.61
C LYS A 61 10.50 -9.39 -4.72
N SER A 62 9.96 -8.61 -5.64
CA SER A 62 10.38 -7.24 -5.93
C SER A 62 9.52 -6.19 -5.24
N PHE A 63 8.48 -6.60 -4.49
CA PHE A 63 7.55 -5.70 -3.81
C PHE A 63 7.40 -6.00 -2.33
N THR A 64 6.96 -5.00 -1.59
CA THR A 64 6.46 -5.11 -0.22
C THR A 64 5.01 -4.69 -0.22
N SER A 65 4.10 -5.61 0.13
CA SER A 65 2.67 -5.30 0.30
C SER A 65 2.46 -4.64 1.66
N VAL A 66 1.62 -3.62 1.69
CA VAL A 66 1.10 -3.00 2.91
C VAL A 66 -0.42 -3.00 2.79
N TRP A 67 -1.06 -3.67 3.75
CA TRP A 67 -2.52 -3.76 3.84
C TRP A 67 -3.00 -3.16 5.16
N PHE A 68 -3.92 -2.20 5.07
CA PHE A 68 -4.61 -1.58 6.19
C PHE A 68 -6.03 -2.16 6.26
N ASP A 69 -6.32 -2.92 7.32
CA ASP A 69 -7.63 -3.55 7.53
C ASP A 69 -8.59 -2.59 8.26
N SER A 70 -8.84 -1.44 7.65
CA SER A 70 -9.75 -0.42 8.16
C SER A 70 -10.07 0.67 7.14
N SER A 71 -11.26 1.26 7.24
CA SER A 71 -11.62 2.50 6.54
C SER A 71 -11.17 3.77 7.27
N ALA A 72 -10.61 3.63 8.46
CA ALA A 72 -10.19 4.75 9.32
C ALA A 72 -8.81 5.34 8.94
N THR A 73 -8.29 5.01 7.76
CA THR A 73 -7.00 5.53 7.31
C THR A 73 -7.12 7.01 6.91
N PRO A 74 -6.01 7.78 6.85
CA PRO A 74 -6.02 9.14 6.32
C PRO A 74 -6.34 9.22 4.81
N TRP A 75 -6.47 8.08 4.14
CA TRP A 75 -6.72 7.97 2.71
C TRP A 75 -8.14 7.44 2.44
N ASN A 76 -8.73 7.88 1.34
CA ASN A 76 -10.08 7.46 0.97
C ASN A 76 -10.09 6.13 0.24
N ASP A 77 -9.01 5.82 -0.47
CA ASP A 77 -8.87 4.71 -1.39
C ASP A 77 -7.41 4.29 -1.60
N ASP A 78 -7.19 3.15 -2.26
CA ASP A 78 -5.86 2.63 -2.52
C ASP A 78 -4.97 3.61 -3.31
N LEU A 79 -5.57 4.37 -4.24
CA LEU A 79 -4.84 5.31 -5.09
C LEU A 79 -4.33 6.52 -4.31
N SER A 80 -5.13 7.06 -3.39
CA SER A 80 -4.70 8.15 -2.50
C SER A 80 -3.60 7.69 -1.54
N CYS A 81 -3.66 6.45 -1.04
CA CYS A 81 -2.57 5.86 -0.27
C CYS A 81 -1.30 5.65 -1.12
N ALA A 82 -1.44 5.12 -2.34
CA ALA A 82 -0.31 4.88 -3.23
C ALA A 82 0.43 6.17 -3.62
N ARG A 83 -0.30 7.25 -3.89
CA ARG A 83 0.26 8.59 -4.13
C ARG A 83 1.05 9.12 -2.94
N ASP A 84 0.50 8.96 -1.74
CA ASP A 84 1.15 9.40 -0.52
C ASP A 84 2.44 8.62 -0.24
N ALA A 85 2.36 7.29 -0.31
CA ALA A 85 3.50 6.39 -0.18
C ALA A 85 4.58 6.70 -1.22
N HIS A 86 4.22 6.90 -2.49
CA HIS A 86 5.17 7.28 -3.54
C HIS A 86 5.88 8.60 -3.20
N ARG A 87 5.13 9.61 -2.76
CA ARG A 87 5.68 10.92 -2.40
C ARG A 87 6.67 10.85 -1.24
N GLN A 88 6.45 9.96 -0.28
CA GLN A 88 7.32 9.84 0.90
C GLN A 88 8.51 8.89 0.68
N LEU A 89 8.32 7.81 -0.07
CA LEU A 89 9.31 6.75 -0.25
C LEU A 89 10.10 6.87 -1.55
N GLU A 90 9.63 7.67 -2.51
CA GLU A 90 10.21 7.85 -3.85
C GLU A 90 10.38 6.51 -4.59
N ARG A 91 9.44 5.58 -4.37
CA ARG A 91 9.40 4.26 -5.03
C ARG A 91 8.15 4.11 -5.87
N PRO A 92 8.19 3.36 -6.98
CA PRO A 92 6.98 2.96 -7.67
C PRO A 92 6.04 2.21 -6.73
N VAL A 93 4.78 2.63 -6.69
CA VAL A 93 3.73 2.01 -5.86
C VAL A 93 2.62 1.54 -6.78
N ARG A 94 2.14 0.32 -6.56
CA ARG A 94 1.01 -0.24 -7.28
C ARG A 94 -0.18 -0.43 -6.37
N CYS A 95 -1.37 -0.24 -6.90
CA CYS A 95 -2.62 -0.47 -6.19
C CYS A 95 -3.69 -0.98 -7.15
N ASN A 96 -4.81 -1.43 -6.58
CA ASN A 96 -5.96 -1.83 -7.37
C ASN A 96 -6.46 -0.66 -8.23
N GLY A 97 -6.70 -0.91 -9.52
CA GLY A 97 -7.14 0.07 -10.51
C GLY A 97 -8.65 0.11 -10.73
N GLY A 98 -9.45 -0.62 -9.93
CA GLY A 98 -10.89 -0.78 -10.11
C GLY A 98 -11.76 0.51 -10.13
N PHE A 99 -11.17 1.69 -9.92
CA PHE A 99 -11.86 3.00 -10.00
C PHE A 99 -11.58 3.77 -11.31
N TRP A 100 -10.67 3.28 -12.16
CA TRP A 100 -10.23 4.02 -13.35
C TRP A 100 -11.08 3.80 -14.61
N GLU A 101 -12.04 2.87 -14.58
CA GLU A 101 -13.05 2.73 -15.64
C GLU A 101 -14.47 2.85 -15.07
N ASP A 102 -15.32 3.51 -15.87
CA ASP A 102 -16.70 3.87 -15.60
C ASP A 102 -17.62 2.63 -15.47
N GLY A 103 -17.46 1.88 -14.38
CA GLY A 103 -18.37 0.81 -13.96
C GLY A 103 -18.00 -0.63 -14.31
N SER A 104 -16.74 -0.93 -14.68
CA SER A 104 -16.26 -2.31 -14.82
C SER A 104 -15.38 -2.71 -13.63
N GLU A 105 -15.78 -3.75 -12.90
CA GLU A 105 -14.92 -4.48 -11.95
C GLU A 105 -13.82 -5.21 -12.73
N ALA A 106 -12.90 -4.47 -13.34
CA ALA A 106 -11.73 -5.05 -13.98
C ALA A 106 -10.76 -5.48 -12.88
N MET A 107 -11.03 -6.65 -12.30
CA MET A 107 -10.25 -7.28 -11.21
C MET A 107 -8.76 -7.48 -11.55
N ASP A 108 -8.37 -7.30 -12.80
CA ASP A 108 -7.00 -7.47 -13.30
C ASP A 108 -6.29 -6.15 -13.65
N THR A 109 -6.93 -4.99 -13.46
CA THR A 109 -6.32 -3.70 -13.78
C THR A 109 -5.65 -3.10 -12.56
N TRP A 110 -4.37 -2.75 -12.70
CA TRP A 110 -3.57 -2.13 -11.64
C TRP A 110 -3.18 -0.72 -12.04
N VAL A 111 -3.04 0.17 -11.06
CA VAL A 111 -2.43 1.49 -11.27
C VAL A 111 -1.03 1.46 -10.69
N GLU A 112 -0.03 1.91 -11.46
CA GLU A 112 1.31 2.23 -10.95
C GLU A 112 1.45 3.74 -10.82
N VAL A 113 1.84 4.18 -9.62
CA VAL A 113 2.24 5.56 -9.31
C VAL A 113 3.76 5.61 -9.29
N SER A 114 4.34 6.46 -10.14
CA SER A 114 5.79 6.66 -10.22
C SER A 114 6.13 8.12 -10.57
N GLU A 115 7.43 8.41 -10.74
CA GLU A 115 7.90 9.73 -11.21
C GLU A 115 7.34 10.12 -12.59
N GLN A 116 6.91 9.14 -13.39
CA GLN A 116 6.29 9.35 -14.70
C GLN A 116 4.78 9.66 -14.61
N GLY A 117 4.23 9.68 -13.39
CA GLY A 117 2.81 9.84 -13.10
C GLY A 117 2.12 8.51 -12.85
N GLU A 118 0.80 8.53 -13.04
CA GLU A 118 -0.09 7.38 -12.83
C GLU A 118 -0.36 6.68 -14.16
N GLN A 119 -0.19 5.37 -14.20
CA GLN A 119 -0.40 4.57 -15.40
C GLN A 119 -1.17 3.29 -15.07
N LEU A 120 -2.12 2.93 -15.93
CA LEU A 120 -2.74 1.61 -15.89
C LEU A 120 -1.76 0.57 -16.42
N ILE A 121 -1.61 -0.52 -15.69
CA ILE A 121 -0.72 -1.62 -16.00
C ILE A 121 -1.40 -2.97 -15.81
N GLU A 122 -0.94 -3.97 -16.54
CA GLU A 122 -1.19 -5.38 -16.23
C GLU A 122 -0.01 -5.93 -15.43
N TRP A 123 -0.29 -6.62 -14.31
CA TRP A 123 0.76 -7.12 -13.43
C TRP A 123 1.73 -8.08 -14.16
N ALA A 124 1.23 -8.87 -15.10
CA ALA A 124 1.96 -9.96 -15.75
C ALA A 124 3.11 -9.51 -16.69
N GLN A 125 3.23 -8.23 -17.04
CA GLN A 125 4.17 -7.78 -18.08
C GLN A 125 5.46 -7.12 -17.57
N THR A 126 5.68 -6.98 -16.26
CA THR A 126 6.84 -6.21 -15.73
C THR A 126 8.00 -7.01 -15.15
N GLU A 127 8.12 -8.31 -15.46
CA GLU A 127 9.35 -9.07 -15.20
C GLU A 127 9.83 -9.75 -16.49
N SER A 128 10.76 -9.07 -17.20
CA SER A 128 11.64 -9.64 -18.23
C SER A 128 13.08 -9.29 -17.88
#